data_AF-A0A2N5PM58-F1
#
_entry.id   AF-A0A2N5PM58-F1
#
_cell.length_a   1.000
_cell.length_b   1.000
_cell.length_c   1.000
_cell.angle_alpha   90.00
_cell.angle_beta   90.00
_cell.angle_gamma   90.00
#
_symmetry.space_group_name_H-M   'P 1'
#
loop_
_entity.id
_entity.type
_entity.pdbx_description
1 polymer ?
#
loop_
_entity_poly.entity_id
_entity_poly.type
_entity_poly.pdbx_seq_one_letter_code
_entity_poly.pdbx_strand_id
1 'polypeptide(L)' 'MQVVKVLNNSLILAVNENGEEVILMGKGIGYKKYIF' A
#
# COMPACT_ATOMS: atom_id res chain seq x y z
N MET A 1 -5.93 -8.25 -3.40
CA MET A 1 -5.00 -7.25 -2.80
C MET A 1 -5.29 -5.87 -3.36
N GLN A 2 -5.75 -4.92 -2.54
CA GLN A 2 -6.07 -3.55 -2.95
C GLN A 2 -5.30 -2.55 -2.10
N VAL A 3 -4.69 -1.54 -2.72
CA VAL A 3 -4.00 -0.47 -1.97
C VAL A 3 -5.05 0.51 -1.43
N VAL A 4 -5.02 0.75 -0.13
CA VAL A 4 -5.91 1.69 0.58
C VAL A 4 -5.25 3.06 0.66
N LYS A 5 -3.96 3.09 1.06
CA LYS A 5 -3.25 4.33 1.29
C LYS A 5 -1.77 4.19 0.98
N VAL A 6 -1.22 5.20 0.31
CA VAL A 6 0.22 5.33 0.16
C VAL A 6 0.76 6.12 1.34
N LEU A 7 1.66 5.52 2.12
CA LEU A 7 2.21 6.13 3.33
C LEU A 7 3.51 6.87 3.02
N ASN A 8 4.38 6.25 2.21
CA ASN A 8 5.57 6.87 1.65
C ASN A 8 6.04 6.09 0.41
N ASN A 9 7.19 6.47 -0.15
CA ASN A 9 7.76 5.84 -1.34
C ASN A 9 7.97 4.33 -1.23
N SER A 10 8.12 3.79 -0.02
CA SER A 10 8.45 2.38 0.22
C SER A 10 7.47 1.65 1.14
N LEU A 11 6.38 2.31 1.56
CA LEU A 11 5.35 1.75 2.44
C LEU A 11 3.95 2.10 1.95
N ILE A 12 3.08 1.08 1.90
CA ILE A 12 1.66 1.24 1.60
C ILE A 12 0.81 0.42 2.57
N LEU A 13 -0.39 0.92 2.85
CA LEU A 13 -1.47 0.18 3.51
C LEU A 13 -2.33 -0.46 2.42
N ALA A 14 -2.61 -1.75 2.56
CA ALA A 14 -3.43 -2.51 1.64
C ALA A 14 -4.42 -3.40 2.40
N VAL A 15 -5.48 -3.83 1.71
CA VAL A 15 -6.35 -4.92 2.18
C VAL A 15 -6.02 -6.18 1.37
N ASN A 16 -5.79 -7.28 2.07
CA ASN A 16 -5.55 -8.58 1.45
C ASN A 16 -6.87 -9.24 0.99
N GLU A 17 -6.82 -10.46 0.46
CA GLU A 17 -8.02 -11.14 -0.06
C GLU A 17 -8.97 -11.62 1.05
N ASN A 18 -8.48 -11.74 2.29
CA ASN A 18 -9.28 -12.09 3.46
C ASN A 18 -9.98 -10.86 4.09
N GLY A 19 -9.77 -9.65 3.54
CA GLY A 19 -10.30 -8.42 4.11
C GLY A 19 -9.45 -7.84 5.25
N GLU A 20 -8.24 -8.36 5.48
CA GLU A 20 -7.36 -7.91 6.55
C GLU A 20 -6.49 -6.73 6.09
N GLU A 21 -6.32 -5.75 6.99
CA GLU A 21 -5.40 -4.63 6.78
C GLU A 21 -3.96 -5.10 6.95
N VAL A 22 -3.14 -4.85 5.92
CA VAL A 22 -1.73 -5.25 5.88
C VAL A 22 -0.85 -4.08 5.47
N ILE A 23 0.33 -4.00 6.09
CA ILE A 23 1.39 -3.08 5.67
C ILE A 23 2.31 -3.81 4.71
N LEU A 24 2.47 -3.26 3.51
CA LEU A 24 3.45 -3.74 2.55
C LEU A 24 4.65 -2.80 2.56
N MET A 25 5.85 -3.38 2.64
CA MET A 25 7.11 -2.66 2.57
C MET A 25 7.93 -3.17 1.39
N GLY A 26 8.54 -2.25 0.66
CA GLY A 26 9.36 -2.58 -0.51
C GLY A 26 9.88 -1.32 -1.17
N LYS A 27 11.09 -1.37 -1.72
CA LYS A 27 11.71 -0.19 -2.33
C LYS A 27 10.87 0.34 -3.49
N GLY A 28 10.33 1.55 -3.36
CA GLY A 28 9.64 2.26 -4.45
C GLY A 28 8.18 1.84 -4.69
N ILE A 29 7.57 1.00 -3.83
CA ILE A 29 6.19 0.51 -4.04
C ILE A 29 5.11 1.61 -3.95
N GLY A 30 5.41 2.72 -3.29
CA GLY A 30 4.56 3.90 -3.19
C GLY A 30 5.01 5.05 -4.10
N TYR A 31 6.10 4.89 -4.86
CA TYR A 31 6.64 5.97 -5.68
C TYR A 31 5.69 6.35 -6.82
N LYS A 32 5.37 7.66 -6.94
CA LYS A 32 4.43 8.22 -7.92
C LYS A 32 3.02 7.60 -7.90
N LYS A 33 2.66 6.90 -6.83
CA LYS A 33 1.32 6.32 -6.67
C LYS A 33 0.51 7.29 -5.80
N TYR A 34 -0.61 7.75 -6.31
CA TYR A 34 -1.53 8.64 -5.62
C TYR A 34 -2.90 7.98 -5.61
N ILE A 35 -3.49 7.87 -4.42
CA ILE A 35 -4.84 7.34 -4.21
C ILE A 35 -5.60 8.52 -3.60
N PHE A 36 -6.64 8.96 -4.30
CA PHE A 36 -7.52 10.05 -3.89
C PHE A 36 -8.70 9.50 -3.10
#